data_AF-A0A2S2PEU7-F1
#
_entry.id   AF-A0A2S2PEU7-F1
#
_cell.length_a   1.000
_cell.length_b   1.000
_cell.length_c   1.000
_cell.angle_alpha   90.00
_cell.angle_beta   90.00
_cell.angle_gamma   90.00
#
_symmetry.space_group_name_H-M   'P 1'
#
loop_
_entity.id
_entity.type
_entity.pdbx_description
1 polymer ?
#
loop_
_entity_poly.entity_id
_entity_poly.type
_entity_poly.pdbx_seq_one_letter_code
_entity_poly.pdbx_strand_id
1 'polypeptide(L)'
;KTQIRLMNKKKKAWRFKEEEKSFALSLYYNSPKGYLFMRRYLCLPTIRSLRRWLHCLNFTCGLNDNIFEIMKNKFTSSTLSEKAVSIIFDEMSIKRFVTYNSQNDVFSGFEDFGAIMETDNNLLCDQALVLMVKGIKHPWKQVVGYFFSKGPISGLKLKTIIMTTIKKLKSIDLIPKVIICDQGTNNQKLRNLLQITINEPFLTFEDEKIYFMYDTPHLIKSVRNNLKKYDFIYKNEVYSWSDIIQFYNIDKNKTPRLAPKLKEQHIQLPPFSPMRVCLATQTFSHTVSSAMFTLIANNLMNSKALNTAKFVKMIDDLFDVFNSCSFDEPKIFRKPLTDNSKHWVSLNDSYEILTKLEIQNSKKKQPPCISGWLSNINSLKMLFNDLQNNFEFKYLLTRRLTQDCIESLFSVIRAKGGNNVAPDSSKFYSAIQMCVAQQLLVPPTLAYEIDSTFDDNLSAMNIAFIQLELHEENSIAYIAGWACSKLNHLECLDKLAFFFKKIDAQVQID
;
A
#
# COMPACT_ATOMS: atom_id res chain seq x y z
N LYS A 1 20.84 13.37 26.17
CA LYS A 1 22.06 14.16 25.88
C LYS A 1 21.75 15.59 25.38
N THR A 2 20.95 15.78 24.33
CA THR A 2 20.59 17.12 23.77
C THR A 2 19.92 18.05 24.78
N GLN A 3 18.94 17.54 25.53
CA GLN A 3 18.20 18.31 26.53
C GLN A 3 19.12 18.91 27.58
N ILE A 4 19.98 18.09 28.18
CA ILE A 4 20.98 18.50 29.18
C ILE A 4 21.93 19.56 28.61
N ARG A 5 22.40 19.40 27.36
CA ARG A 5 23.29 20.36 26.68
C ARG A 5 22.66 21.74 26.46
N LEU A 6 21.34 21.78 26.22
CA LEU A 6 20.62 23.00 25.83
C LEU A 6 19.86 23.67 26.99
N MET A 7 19.58 22.95 28.07
CA MET A 7 18.82 23.41 29.23
C MET A 7 19.41 24.68 29.84
N ASN A 8 20.74 24.76 29.94
CA ASN A 8 21.44 25.90 30.53
C ASN A 8 21.67 27.06 29.55
N LYS A 9 21.16 26.98 28.31
CA LYS A 9 21.32 28.00 27.28
C LYS A 9 20.01 28.74 27.03
N LYS A 10 20.10 30.05 26.81
CA LYS A 10 18.97 30.87 26.34
C LYS A 10 18.39 30.29 25.05
N LYS A 11 17.06 30.33 24.88
CA LYS A 11 16.35 29.78 23.70
C LYS A 11 16.93 30.21 22.34
N LYS A 12 17.40 31.47 22.23
CA LYS A 12 18.03 32.01 21.00
C LYS A 12 19.40 31.39 20.67
N ALA A 13 20.07 30.81 21.67
CA ALA A 13 21.39 30.18 21.55
C ALA A 13 21.32 28.66 21.31
N TRP A 14 20.11 28.08 21.18
CA TRP A 14 19.97 26.67 20.85
C TRP A 14 20.53 26.38 19.45
N ARG A 15 21.34 25.33 19.34
CA ARG A 15 21.97 24.86 18.10
C ARG A 15 21.81 23.35 18.02
N PHE A 16 21.07 22.92 17.00
CA PHE A 16 20.71 21.52 16.80
C PHE A 16 21.66 20.84 15.81
N LYS A 17 22.15 19.65 16.17
CA LYS A 17 22.92 18.75 15.29
C LYS A 17 21.97 18.06 14.29
N GLU A 18 22.50 17.51 13.20
CA GLU A 18 21.67 16.85 12.15
C GLU A 18 20.78 15.73 12.70
N GLU A 19 21.30 14.86 13.57
CA GLU A 19 20.50 13.81 14.23
C GLU A 19 19.33 14.40 15.05
N GLU A 20 19.55 15.53 15.72
CA GLU A 20 18.54 16.21 16.53
C GLU A 20 17.50 16.90 15.64
N LYS A 21 17.92 17.41 14.47
CA LYS A 21 17.00 17.95 13.46
C LYS A 21 16.13 16.84 12.86
N SER A 22 16.74 15.71 12.49
CA SER A 22 16.05 14.52 11.99
C SER A 22 15.02 14.02 13.01
N PHE A 23 15.42 13.83 14.27
CA PHE A 23 14.51 13.43 15.35
C PHE A 23 13.35 14.41 15.52
N ALA A 24 13.63 15.72 15.56
CA ALA A 24 12.59 16.72 15.73
C ALA A 24 11.62 16.78 14.53
N LEU A 25 12.13 16.59 13.30
CA LEU A 25 11.31 16.47 12.10
C LEU A 25 10.42 15.23 12.17
N SER A 26 10.99 14.05 12.45
CA SER A 26 10.22 12.81 12.59
C SER A 26 9.13 12.93 13.66
N LEU A 27 9.45 13.51 14.82
CA LEU A 27 8.49 13.71 15.91
C LEU A 27 7.36 14.67 15.51
N TYR A 28 7.70 15.81 14.89
CA TYR A 28 6.70 16.78 14.41
C TYR A 28 5.77 16.18 13.36
N TYR A 29 6.28 15.29 12.51
CA TYR A 29 5.49 14.68 11.45
C TYR A 29 4.56 13.59 11.91
N ASN A 30 4.98 12.77 12.86
CA ASN A 30 4.10 11.77 13.44
C ASN A 30 2.97 12.43 14.24
N SER A 31 3.24 13.55 14.92
CA SER A 31 2.19 14.31 15.62
C SER A 31 2.56 15.79 15.79
N PRO A 32 2.00 16.70 14.97
CA PRO A 32 2.20 18.14 15.16
C PRO A 32 1.68 18.63 16.51
N LYS A 33 0.53 18.08 16.97
CA LYS A 33 -0.05 18.38 18.28
C LYS A 33 0.85 17.88 19.42
N GLY A 34 1.29 16.62 19.34
CA GLY A 34 2.22 16.02 20.31
C GLY A 34 3.54 16.77 20.38
N TYR A 35 4.11 17.16 19.23
CA TYR A 35 5.32 17.98 19.19
C TYR A 35 5.14 19.36 19.84
N LEU A 36 4.02 20.03 19.58
CA LEU A 36 3.71 21.32 20.21
C LEU A 36 3.57 21.20 21.73
N PHE A 37 2.95 20.12 22.21
CA PHE A 37 2.88 19.80 23.64
C PHE A 37 4.27 19.52 24.22
N MET A 38 5.04 18.60 23.63
CA MET A 38 6.39 18.25 24.11
C MET A 38 7.35 19.43 24.10
N ARG A 39 7.22 20.35 23.14
CA ARG A 39 8.04 21.57 23.05
C ARG A 39 7.84 22.53 24.24
N ARG A 40 6.77 22.38 25.02
CA ARG A 40 6.60 23.13 26.28
C ARG A 40 7.59 22.68 27.35
N TYR A 41 7.98 21.41 27.32
CA TYR A 41 8.81 20.77 28.34
C TYR A 41 10.23 20.44 27.85
N LEU A 42 10.41 20.25 26.55
CA LEU A 42 11.67 19.86 25.93
C LEU A 42 12.25 20.99 25.07
N CYS A 43 13.58 21.06 25.03
CA CYS A 43 14.39 21.87 24.12
C CYS A 43 14.24 21.33 22.69
N LEU A 44 13.13 21.68 22.04
CA LEU A 44 12.82 21.30 20.65
C LEU A 44 12.83 22.53 19.71
N PRO A 45 13.23 22.35 18.44
CA PRO A 45 13.22 23.41 17.43
C PRO A 45 11.86 24.09 17.27
N THR A 46 11.85 25.31 16.74
CA THR A 46 10.60 25.98 16.36
C THR A 46 10.03 25.36 15.08
N ILE A 47 8.70 25.40 14.90
CA ILE A 47 8.05 24.96 13.64
C ILE A 47 8.64 25.70 12.44
N ARG A 48 8.95 27.00 12.57
CA ARG A 48 9.60 27.79 11.53
C ARG A 48 10.97 27.21 11.15
N SER A 49 11.74 26.72 12.12
CA SER A 49 13.04 26.09 11.86
C SER A 49 12.86 24.75 11.14
N LEU A 50 11.90 23.92 11.57
CA LEU A 50 11.56 22.66 10.91
C LEU A 50 11.17 22.89 9.44
N ARG A 51 10.22 23.81 9.18
CA ARG A 51 9.78 24.16 7.82
C ARG A 51 10.94 24.64 6.95
N ARG A 52 11.85 25.45 7.51
CA ARG A 52 13.04 25.91 6.79
C ARG A 52 13.97 24.76 6.42
N TRP A 53 14.20 23.81 7.32
CA TRP A 53 15.04 22.63 7.02
C TRP A 53 14.43 21.76 5.92
N LEU A 54 13.11 21.68 5.85
CA LEU A 54 12.41 20.90 4.83
C LEU A 54 12.41 21.56 3.47
N HIS A 55 12.37 22.89 3.43
CA HIS A 55 12.48 23.62 2.19
C HIS A 55 13.80 23.30 1.46
N CYS A 56 14.85 22.89 2.18
CA CYS A 56 16.11 22.45 1.58
C CYS A 56 15.97 21.15 0.76
N LEU A 57 14.93 20.33 0.96
CA LEU A 57 14.75 19.07 0.22
C LEU A 57 14.19 19.25 -1.20
N ASN A 58 13.87 20.49 -1.62
CA ASN A 58 13.37 20.90 -2.94
C ASN A 58 12.70 19.76 -3.77
N PHE A 59 11.49 19.36 -3.37
CA PHE A 59 10.79 18.24 -3.96
C PHE A 59 9.73 18.71 -4.96
N THR A 60 10.16 19.20 -6.13
CA THR A 60 9.29 19.74 -7.18
C THR A 60 8.54 18.66 -7.95
N CYS A 61 7.56 19.09 -8.75
CA CYS A 61 6.81 18.21 -9.64
C CYS A 61 7.74 17.53 -10.65
N GLY A 62 7.45 16.27 -10.98
CA GLY A 62 8.30 15.43 -11.78
C GLY A 62 9.08 14.37 -11.00
N LEU A 63 10.04 13.74 -11.67
CA LEU A 63 11.00 12.82 -11.06
C LEU A 63 12.10 13.61 -10.35
N ASN A 64 12.35 13.31 -9.08
CA ASN A 64 13.28 14.09 -8.26
C ASN A 64 14.71 13.51 -8.27
N ASP A 65 15.64 14.19 -8.93
CA ASP A 65 17.02 13.72 -9.08
C ASP A 65 17.77 13.58 -7.75
N ASN A 66 17.50 14.44 -6.76
CA ASN A 66 18.12 14.31 -5.44
C ASN A 66 17.76 12.97 -4.78
N ILE A 67 16.52 12.48 -4.97
CA ILE A 67 16.11 11.17 -4.44
C ILE A 67 16.84 10.05 -5.17
N PHE A 68 16.96 10.12 -6.50
CA PHE A 68 17.71 9.13 -7.25
C PHE A 68 19.19 9.10 -6.81
N GLU A 69 19.81 10.24 -6.56
CA GLU A 69 21.18 10.33 -6.05
C GLU A 69 21.31 9.72 -4.64
N ILE A 70 20.37 10.02 -3.73
CA ILE A 70 20.35 9.40 -2.40
C ILE A 70 20.17 7.88 -2.50
N MET A 71 19.29 7.41 -3.39
CA MET A 71 19.08 5.98 -3.62
C MET A 71 20.34 5.32 -4.20
N LYS A 72 21.03 5.98 -5.15
CA LYS A 72 22.31 5.51 -5.70
C LYS A 72 23.31 5.25 -4.57
N ASN A 73 23.50 6.24 -3.70
CA ASN A 73 24.42 6.13 -2.56
C ASN A 73 24.01 5.02 -1.58
N LYS A 74 22.70 4.86 -1.34
CA LYS A 74 22.15 3.83 -0.45
C LYS A 74 22.39 2.41 -0.96
N PHE A 75 22.30 2.19 -2.28
CA PHE A 75 22.37 0.85 -2.88
C PHE A 75 23.71 0.53 -3.55
N THR A 76 24.70 1.43 -3.46
CA THR A 76 26.03 1.24 -4.09
C THR A 76 26.68 -0.10 -3.68
N SER A 77 26.62 -0.46 -2.39
CA SER A 77 27.21 -1.69 -1.83
C SER A 77 26.20 -2.84 -1.66
N SER A 78 25.00 -2.72 -2.24
CA SER A 78 23.95 -3.75 -2.13
C SER A 78 24.15 -4.88 -3.13
N THR A 79 23.68 -6.07 -2.76
CA THR A 79 23.68 -7.24 -3.65
C THR A 79 22.67 -7.07 -4.79
N LEU A 80 22.82 -7.84 -5.89
CA LEU A 80 21.87 -7.83 -7.01
C LEU A 80 20.42 -8.06 -6.54
N SER A 81 20.24 -9.01 -5.63
CA SER A 81 18.94 -9.35 -5.03
C SER A 81 18.27 -8.18 -4.28
N GLU A 82 19.06 -7.29 -3.69
CA GLU A 82 18.59 -6.11 -2.96
C GLU A 82 18.29 -4.92 -3.88
N LYS A 83 18.92 -4.91 -5.06
CA LYS A 83 18.71 -3.93 -6.13
C LYS A 83 17.47 -4.22 -6.98
N ALA A 84 16.86 -5.41 -6.83
CA ALA A 84 15.60 -5.76 -7.49
C ALA A 84 14.41 -4.98 -6.88
N VAL A 85 13.75 -4.15 -7.71
CA VAL A 85 12.69 -3.24 -7.27
C VAL A 85 11.41 -3.34 -8.12
N SER A 86 10.31 -2.93 -7.49
CA SER A 86 9.01 -2.71 -8.10
C SER A 86 8.78 -1.22 -8.33
N ILE A 87 8.21 -0.86 -9.49
CA ILE A 87 7.65 0.46 -9.77
C ILE A 87 6.15 0.40 -9.54
N ILE A 88 5.64 1.24 -8.65
CA ILE A 88 4.23 1.30 -8.28
C ILE A 88 3.73 2.70 -8.59
N PHE A 89 2.58 2.81 -9.23
CA PHE A 89 1.95 4.10 -9.46
C PHE A 89 0.44 4.02 -9.38
N ASP A 90 -0.14 5.12 -8.93
CA ASP A 90 -1.59 5.31 -8.85
C ASP A 90 -1.89 6.81 -8.81
N GLU A 91 -3.15 7.15 -9.07
CA GLU A 91 -3.65 8.52 -9.10
C GLU A 91 -4.60 8.78 -7.93
N MET A 92 -4.53 9.98 -7.36
CA MET A 92 -5.55 10.45 -6.42
C MET A 92 -6.19 11.75 -6.89
N SER A 93 -7.50 11.86 -6.68
CA SER A 93 -8.22 13.10 -6.97
C SER A 93 -7.88 14.19 -5.95
N ILE A 94 -7.61 15.38 -6.47
CA ILE A 94 -7.29 16.60 -5.72
C ILE A 94 -8.31 17.70 -6.04
N LYS A 95 -8.43 18.68 -5.15
CA LYS A 95 -9.34 19.81 -5.33
C LYS A 95 -8.78 20.76 -6.40
N ARG A 96 -9.62 21.08 -7.39
CA ARG A 96 -9.35 22.13 -8.39
C ARG A 96 -9.32 23.49 -7.71
N PHE A 97 -8.13 24.03 -7.52
CA PHE A 97 -7.95 25.32 -6.87
C PHE A 97 -6.59 25.93 -7.24
N VAL A 98 -6.61 27.21 -7.63
CA VAL A 98 -5.38 27.97 -7.89
C VAL A 98 -4.90 28.58 -6.58
N THR A 99 -3.62 28.41 -6.29
CA THR A 99 -2.96 28.98 -5.11
C THR A 99 -1.77 29.80 -5.54
N TYR A 100 -1.57 30.95 -4.90
CA TYR A 100 -0.40 31.79 -5.14
C TYR A 100 0.63 31.56 -4.02
N ASN A 101 1.85 31.21 -4.41
CA ASN A 101 2.98 31.10 -3.49
C ASN A 101 3.83 32.37 -3.58
N SER A 102 3.65 33.27 -2.61
CA SER A 102 4.38 34.54 -2.54
C SER A 102 5.87 34.41 -2.26
N GLN A 103 6.35 33.24 -1.80
CA GLN A 103 7.79 33.05 -1.56
C GLN A 103 8.58 32.84 -2.85
N ASN A 104 7.95 32.18 -3.83
CA ASN A 104 8.56 31.85 -5.11
C ASN A 104 7.97 32.66 -6.26
N ASP A 105 6.93 33.46 -6.00
CA ASP A 105 6.15 34.20 -6.99
C ASP A 105 5.56 33.29 -8.10
N VAL A 106 4.96 32.17 -7.68
CA VAL A 106 4.42 31.14 -8.60
C VAL A 106 2.97 30.82 -8.27
N PHE A 107 2.15 30.69 -9.30
CA PHE A 107 0.81 30.11 -9.20
C PHE A 107 0.86 28.57 -9.32
N SER A 108 0.23 27.87 -8.40
CA SER A 108 0.07 26.41 -8.41
C SER A 108 -1.40 26.03 -8.61
N GLY A 109 -1.67 24.83 -9.11
CA GLY A 109 -3.05 24.37 -9.41
C GLY A 109 -3.30 24.05 -10.88
N PHE A 110 -2.25 24.01 -11.69
CA PHE A 110 -2.28 23.66 -13.10
C PHE A 110 -1.66 22.29 -13.34
N GLU A 111 -1.94 21.73 -14.52
CA GLU A 111 -1.26 20.55 -15.04
C GLU A 111 0.26 20.80 -15.08
N ASP A 112 1.02 19.85 -14.55
CA ASP A 112 2.46 19.95 -14.38
C ASP A 112 3.05 18.54 -14.48
N PHE A 113 3.83 18.29 -15.53
CA PHE A 113 4.55 17.04 -15.73
C PHE A 113 6.06 17.14 -15.44
N GLY A 114 6.48 18.22 -14.78
CA GLY A 114 7.88 18.55 -14.56
C GLY A 114 8.65 18.67 -15.88
N ALA A 115 9.95 18.37 -15.83
CA ALA A 115 10.82 18.43 -17.02
C ALA A 115 10.61 17.27 -18.03
N ILE A 116 9.65 16.37 -17.81
CA ILE A 116 9.47 15.17 -18.66
C ILE A 116 8.75 15.52 -19.97
N MET A 117 7.80 16.45 -19.93
CA MET A 117 7.04 16.86 -21.10
C MET A 117 6.46 18.25 -20.89
N GLU A 118 6.26 18.98 -21.98
CA GLU A 118 5.62 20.29 -21.96
C GLU A 118 4.14 20.18 -21.56
N THR A 119 3.67 21.16 -20.81
CA THR A 119 2.30 21.26 -20.31
C THR A 119 1.61 22.51 -20.81
N ASP A 120 0.31 22.41 -21.03
CA ASP A 120 -0.54 23.57 -21.18
C ASP A 120 -0.84 24.15 -19.79
N ASN A 121 -0.13 25.22 -19.44
CA ASN A 121 -0.23 25.88 -18.14
C ASN A 121 -1.61 26.49 -17.84
N ASN A 122 -2.57 26.41 -18.77
CA ASN A 122 -3.93 26.90 -18.58
C ASN A 122 -4.90 25.85 -17.99
N LEU A 123 -4.51 24.57 -17.95
CA LEU A 123 -5.40 23.50 -17.51
C LEU A 123 -5.32 23.29 -16.00
N LEU A 124 -6.42 23.56 -15.28
CA LEU A 124 -6.52 23.29 -13.84
C LEU A 124 -6.46 21.79 -13.53
N CYS A 125 -5.50 21.37 -12.73
CA CYS A 125 -5.34 19.97 -12.33
C CYS A 125 -6.43 19.51 -11.36
N ASP A 126 -6.83 18.24 -11.47
CA ASP A 126 -7.75 17.58 -10.53
C ASP A 126 -7.33 16.15 -10.15
N GLN A 127 -6.22 15.65 -10.71
CA GLN A 127 -5.55 14.43 -10.27
C GLN A 127 -4.08 14.70 -9.92
N ALA A 128 -3.56 13.89 -9.01
CA ALA A 128 -2.15 13.78 -8.71
C ALA A 128 -1.70 12.32 -8.89
N LEU A 129 -0.80 12.09 -9.84
CA LEU A 129 -0.12 10.80 -10.02
C LEU A 129 1.09 10.75 -9.10
N VAL A 130 1.28 9.63 -8.40
CA VAL A 130 2.49 9.39 -7.61
C VAL A 130 3.22 8.16 -8.14
N LEU A 131 4.56 8.25 -8.22
CA LEU A 131 5.45 7.14 -8.49
C LEU A 131 6.21 6.75 -7.23
N MET A 132 6.13 5.48 -6.89
CA MET A 132 6.82 4.89 -5.76
C MET A 132 7.66 3.71 -6.23
N VAL A 133 8.86 3.60 -5.69
CA VAL A 133 9.76 2.46 -5.89
C VAL A 133 9.82 1.67 -4.58
N LYS A 134 9.72 0.35 -4.70
CA LYS A 134 9.66 -0.56 -3.55
C LYS A 134 10.63 -1.72 -3.72
N GLY A 135 11.33 -2.10 -2.66
CA GLY A 135 12.19 -3.28 -2.66
C GLY A 135 11.39 -4.58 -2.74
N ILE A 136 11.85 -5.53 -3.56
CA ILE A 136 11.23 -6.87 -3.62
C ILE A 136 11.76 -7.76 -2.49
N LYS A 137 13.08 -7.74 -2.24
CA LYS A 137 13.72 -8.56 -1.19
C LYS A 137 13.56 -8.00 0.22
N HIS A 138 13.58 -6.68 0.37
CA HIS A 138 13.53 -6.00 1.66
C HIS A 138 12.39 -4.98 1.71
N PRO A 139 11.73 -4.79 2.86
CA PRO A 139 10.59 -3.89 3.00
C PRO A 139 11.08 -2.44 3.10
N TRP A 140 11.30 -1.83 1.94
CA TRP A 140 11.53 -0.39 1.84
C TRP A 140 10.74 0.17 0.67
N LYS A 141 10.30 1.42 0.80
CA LYS A 141 9.56 2.15 -0.22
C LYS A 141 9.99 3.61 -0.25
N GLN A 142 10.05 4.19 -1.44
CA GLN A 142 10.43 5.57 -1.65
C GLN A 142 9.60 6.17 -2.77
N VAL A 143 8.92 7.29 -2.51
CA VAL A 143 8.34 8.10 -3.57
C VAL A 143 9.48 8.75 -4.36
N VAL A 144 9.49 8.56 -5.68
CA VAL A 144 10.53 9.09 -6.59
C VAL A 144 10.05 10.26 -7.43
N GLY A 145 8.74 10.47 -7.50
CA GLY A 145 8.16 11.61 -8.20
C GLY A 145 6.64 11.67 -8.09
N TYR A 146 6.08 12.80 -8.47
CA TYR A 146 4.65 13.01 -8.60
C TYR A 146 4.35 13.98 -9.75
N PHE A 147 3.12 13.96 -10.26
CA PHE A 147 2.69 14.77 -11.40
C PHE A 147 1.26 15.26 -11.19
N PHE A 148 0.91 16.43 -11.74
CA PHE A 148 -0.44 16.96 -11.70
C PHE A 148 -1.06 16.94 -13.10
N SER A 149 -2.31 16.51 -13.21
CA SER A 149 -3.00 16.41 -14.49
C SER A 149 -4.45 16.87 -14.44
N LYS A 150 -4.95 17.30 -15.60
CA LYS A 150 -6.37 17.49 -15.87
C LYS A 150 -7.00 16.13 -16.20
N GLY A 151 -7.71 15.55 -15.24
CA GLY A 151 -8.29 14.22 -15.35
C GLY A 151 -7.23 13.11 -15.35
N PRO A 152 -7.67 11.87 -15.57
CA PRO A 152 -6.77 10.71 -15.60
C PRO A 152 -5.72 10.82 -16.71
N ILE A 153 -4.46 10.51 -16.40
CA ILE A 153 -3.35 10.71 -17.34
C ILE A 153 -3.50 9.76 -18.52
N SER A 154 -3.31 10.27 -19.74
CA SER A 154 -3.42 9.47 -20.95
C SER A 154 -2.33 8.38 -20.99
N GLY A 155 -2.65 7.23 -21.60
CA GLY A 155 -1.72 6.10 -21.70
C GLY A 155 -0.39 6.46 -22.37
N LEU A 156 -0.37 7.42 -23.30
CA LEU A 156 0.85 7.92 -23.94
C LEU A 156 1.72 8.72 -22.97
N LYS A 157 1.14 9.65 -22.21
CA LYS A 157 1.86 10.43 -21.19
C LYS A 157 2.39 9.49 -20.08
N LEU A 158 1.57 8.54 -19.62
CA LEU A 158 2.00 7.50 -18.67
C LEU A 158 3.17 6.68 -19.21
N LYS A 159 3.16 6.28 -20.49
CA LYS A 159 4.27 5.54 -21.10
C LYS A 159 5.57 6.35 -21.02
N THR A 160 5.55 7.63 -21.36
CA THR A 160 6.73 8.50 -21.26
C THR A 160 7.25 8.58 -19.84
N ILE A 161 6.36 8.77 -18.86
CA ILE A 161 6.71 8.85 -17.44
C ILE A 161 7.37 7.54 -16.95
N ILE A 162 6.74 6.39 -17.24
CA ILE A 162 7.22 5.07 -16.80
C ILE A 162 8.55 4.71 -17.46
N MET A 163 8.70 4.91 -18.77
CA MET A 163 9.95 4.65 -19.48
C MET A 163 11.09 5.56 -18.99
N THR A 164 10.80 6.83 -18.68
CA THR A 164 11.78 7.75 -18.09
C THR A 164 12.20 7.29 -16.68
N THR A 165 11.25 6.78 -15.89
CA THR A 165 11.51 6.23 -14.56
C THR A 165 12.40 4.99 -14.62
N ILE A 166 12.12 4.06 -15.56
CA ILE A 166 12.97 2.87 -15.80
C ILE A 166 14.40 3.29 -16.12
N LYS A 167 14.58 4.26 -17.04
CA LYS A 167 15.90 4.80 -17.39
C LYS A 167 16.63 5.40 -16.19
N LYS A 168 15.94 6.22 -15.37
CA LYS A 168 16.55 6.81 -14.16
C LYS A 168 16.90 5.76 -13.09
N LEU A 169 16.12 4.69 -12.96
CA LEU A 169 16.45 3.60 -12.02
C LEU A 169 17.68 2.81 -12.48
N LYS A 170 17.75 2.49 -13.77
CA LYS A 170 18.90 1.82 -14.37
C LYS A 170 20.19 2.64 -14.23
N SER A 171 20.13 3.96 -14.41
CA SER A 171 21.32 4.83 -14.28
C SER A 171 21.89 4.90 -12.86
N ILE A 172 21.12 4.49 -11.84
CA ILE A 172 21.57 4.39 -10.45
C ILE A 172 21.79 2.95 -9.98
N ASP A 173 21.89 2.00 -10.92
CA ASP A 173 22.13 0.57 -10.66
C ASP A 173 21.02 -0.11 -9.84
N LEU A 174 19.79 0.41 -9.92
CA LEU A 174 18.60 -0.30 -9.47
C LEU A 174 17.95 -1.04 -10.63
N ILE A 175 17.42 -2.23 -10.35
CA ILE A 175 16.98 -3.17 -11.36
C ILE A 175 15.45 -3.30 -11.26
N PRO A 176 14.68 -2.52 -12.05
CA PRO A 176 13.23 -2.64 -12.06
C PRO A 176 12.84 -4.01 -12.62
N LYS A 177 12.15 -4.82 -11.82
CA LYS A 177 11.66 -6.15 -12.25
C LYS A 177 10.16 -6.20 -12.45
N VAL A 178 9.39 -5.28 -11.86
CA VAL A 178 7.93 -5.30 -11.99
C VAL A 178 7.33 -3.89 -11.96
N ILE A 179 6.29 -3.68 -12.75
CA ILE A 179 5.44 -2.49 -12.76
C ILE A 179 4.06 -2.91 -12.23
N ILE A 180 3.52 -2.16 -11.28
CA ILE A 180 2.27 -2.46 -10.59
C ILE A 180 1.36 -1.24 -10.62
N CYS A 181 0.11 -1.43 -11.05
CA CYS A 181 -0.92 -0.39 -11.07
C CYS A 181 -2.32 -0.99 -10.98
N ASP A 182 -3.33 -0.13 -10.85
CA ASP A 182 -4.73 -0.53 -10.92
C ASP A 182 -5.13 -0.96 -12.35
N GLN A 183 -6.36 -1.47 -12.48
CA GLN A 183 -6.91 -1.88 -13.78
C GLN A 183 -7.75 -0.79 -14.46
N GLY A 184 -7.45 0.48 -14.23
CA GLY A 184 -8.08 1.61 -14.89
C GLY A 184 -7.94 1.57 -16.41
N THR A 185 -8.84 2.24 -17.13
CA THR A 185 -8.87 2.23 -18.61
C THR A 185 -7.59 2.79 -19.23
N ASN A 186 -7.00 3.82 -18.64
CA ASN A 186 -5.73 4.38 -19.10
C ASN A 186 -4.54 3.47 -18.82
N ASN A 187 -4.56 2.72 -17.72
CA ASN A 187 -3.53 1.74 -17.37
C ASN A 187 -3.62 0.50 -18.27
N GLN A 188 -4.82 0.09 -18.68
CA GLN A 188 -5.01 -0.90 -19.76
C GLN A 188 -4.47 -0.39 -21.10
N LYS A 189 -4.69 0.89 -21.45
CA LYS A 189 -4.10 1.50 -22.66
C LYS A 189 -2.57 1.54 -22.59
N LEU A 190 -1.99 1.93 -21.45
CA LEU A 190 -0.54 1.89 -21.21
C LEU A 190 0.01 0.49 -21.47
N ARG A 191 -0.60 -0.54 -20.88
CA ARG A 191 -0.20 -1.93 -21.06
C ARG A 191 -0.18 -2.33 -22.55
N ASN A 192 -1.20 -1.93 -23.30
CA ASN A 192 -1.25 -2.18 -24.75
C ASN A 192 -0.19 -1.40 -25.53
N LEU A 193 0.10 -0.15 -25.16
CA LEU A 193 1.15 0.68 -25.77
C LEU A 193 2.57 0.17 -25.47
N LEU A 194 2.72 -0.62 -24.41
CA LEU A 194 3.94 -1.37 -24.07
C LEU A 194 3.98 -2.76 -24.71
N GLN A 195 2.98 -3.13 -25.52
CA GLN A 195 2.85 -4.43 -26.20
C GLN A 195 2.79 -5.64 -25.25
N ILE A 196 2.32 -5.42 -24.02
CA ILE A 196 2.26 -6.47 -22.99
C ILE A 196 1.00 -7.31 -23.20
N THR A 197 1.15 -8.64 -23.24
CA THR A 197 0.05 -9.61 -23.45
C THR A 197 -0.13 -10.52 -22.23
N ILE A 198 -1.16 -11.36 -22.22
CA ILE A 198 -1.38 -12.32 -21.10
C ILE A 198 -0.26 -13.37 -21.07
N ASN A 199 0.25 -13.78 -22.23
CA ASN A 199 1.28 -14.80 -22.36
C ASN A 199 2.68 -14.21 -22.20
N GLU A 200 2.86 -12.95 -22.60
CA GLU A 200 4.07 -12.16 -22.40
C GLU A 200 3.76 -10.97 -21.50
N PRO A 201 3.59 -11.19 -20.18
CA PRO A 201 3.19 -10.17 -19.23
C PRO A 201 4.39 -9.31 -18.79
N PHE A 202 5.26 -8.94 -19.71
CA PHE A 202 6.46 -8.14 -19.48
C PHE A 202 6.77 -7.27 -20.69
N LEU A 203 7.54 -6.21 -20.47
CA LEU A 203 8.26 -5.53 -21.54
C LEU A 203 9.75 -5.89 -21.46
N THR A 204 10.45 -5.81 -22.59
CA THR A 204 11.91 -5.94 -22.64
C THR A 204 12.54 -4.56 -22.72
N PHE A 205 13.50 -4.28 -21.84
CA PHE A 205 14.26 -3.04 -21.82
C PHE A 205 15.73 -3.34 -21.52
N GLU A 206 16.63 -3.02 -22.46
CA GLU A 206 18.08 -3.33 -22.34
C GLU A 206 18.32 -4.81 -21.98
N ASP A 207 17.70 -5.72 -22.76
CA ASP A 207 17.75 -7.18 -22.59
C ASP A 207 17.18 -7.73 -21.27
N GLU A 208 16.65 -6.87 -20.41
CA GLU A 208 16.01 -7.24 -19.15
C GLU A 208 14.49 -7.25 -19.27
N LYS A 209 13.87 -8.27 -18.66
CA LYS A 209 12.41 -8.35 -18.56
C LYS A 209 11.93 -7.55 -17.36
N ILE A 210 10.96 -6.67 -17.61
CA ILE A 210 10.22 -5.92 -16.60
C ILE A 210 8.77 -6.38 -16.66
N TYR A 211 8.38 -7.16 -15.66
CA TYR A 211 7.05 -7.75 -15.56
C TYR A 211 5.98 -6.70 -15.28
N PHE A 212 4.74 -6.98 -15.64
CA PHE A 212 3.61 -6.09 -15.39
C PHE A 212 2.54 -6.85 -14.63
N MET A 213 2.04 -6.22 -13.56
CA MET A 213 1.00 -6.79 -12.71
C MET A 213 -0.06 -5.75 -12.42
N TYR A 214 -1.31 -6.20 -12.37
CA TYR A 214 -2.40 -5.41 -11.82
C TYR A 214 -2.51 -5.60 -10.32
N ASP A 215 -3.02 -4.59 -9.63
CA ASP A 215 -3.23 -4.70 -8.19
C ASP A 215 -4.27 -5.77 -7.82
N THR A 216 -3.81 -6.74 -7.04
CA THR A 216 -4.57 -7.93 -6.62
C THR A 216 -5.82 -7.56 -5.79
N PRO A 217 -5.76 -6.70 -4.75
CA PRO A 217 -6.93 -6.14 -4.08
C PRO A 217 -7.98 -5.53 -5.02
N HIS A 218 -7.56 -4.81 -6.06
CA HIS A 218 -8.49 -4.30 -7.07
C HIS A 218 -9.12 -5.40 -7.93
N LEU A 219 -8.37 -6.43 -8.31
CA LEU A 219 -8.90 -7.56 -9.07
C LEU A 219 -9.97 -8.34 -8.29
N ILE A 220 -9.75 -8.66 -7.01
CA ILE A 220 -10.76 -9.37 -6.20
C ILE A 220 -12.03 -8.53 -5.99
N LYS A 221 -11.88 -7.21 -5.77
CA LYS A 221 -13.02 -6.27 -5.71
C LYS A 221 -13.85 -6.33 -6.99
N SER A 222 -13.18 -6.38 -8.14
CA SER A 222 -13.81 -6.43 -9.46
C SER A 222 -14.48 -7.77 -9.72
N VAL A 223 -13.87 -8.90 -9.34
CA VAL A 223 -14.51 -10.24 -9.41
C VAL A 223 -15.82 -10.26 -8.62
N ARG A 224 -15.84 -9.75 -7.38
CA ARG A 224 -17.06 -9.66 -6.56
C ARG A 224 -18.12 -8.83 -7.26
N ASN A 225 -17.76 -7.64 -7.73
CA ASN A 225 -18.71 -6.71 -8.35
C ASN A 225 -19.31 -7.30 -9.64
N ASN A 226 -18.52 -8.05 -10.41
CA ASN A 226 -19.00 -8.75 -11.61
C ASN A 226 -19.89 -9.94 -11.25
N LEU A 227 -19.51 -10.78 -10.28
CA LEU A 227 -20.32 -11.93 -9.85
C LEU A 227 -21.68 -11.48 -9.32
N LYS A 228 -21.72 -10.37 -8.57
CA LYS A 228 -22.99 -9.78 -8.10
C LYS A 228 -23.92 -9.37 -9.24
N LYS A 229 -23.36 -8.97 -10.39
CA LYS A 229 -24.11 -8.46 -11.54
C LYS A 229 -24.46 -9.56 -12.55
N TYR A 230 -23.58 -10.55 -12.70
CA TYR A 230 -23.67 -11.60 -13.70
C TYR A 230 -23.18 -12.91 -13.12
N ASP A 231 -23.91 -13.99 -13.40
CA ASP A 231 -23.45 -15.34 -13.08
C ASP A 231 -22.29 -15.75 -13.99
N PHE A 232 -21.38 -16.55 -13.45
CA PHE A 232 -20.25 -17.12 -14.17
C PHE A 232 -20.53 -18.59 -14.49
N ILE A 233 -20.03 -19.08 -15.62
CA ILE A 233 -20.20 -20.47 -16.07
C ILE A 233 -18.83 -21.08 -16.38
N TYR A 234 -18.60 -22.30 -15.94
CA TYR A 234 -17.46 -23.12 -16.34
C TYR A 234 -17.90 -24.58 -16.46
N LYS A 235 -17.69 -25.23 -17.62
CA LYS A 235 -18.09 -26.65 -17.86
C LYS A 235 -19.56 -26.96 -17.43
N ASN A 236 -20.50 -26.07 -17.76
CA ASN A 236 -21.91 -26.13 -17.34
C ASN A 236 -22.19 -25.97 -15.84
N GLU A 237 -21.17 -25.71 -15.03
CA GLU A 237 -21.32 -25.31 -13.63
C GLU A 237 -21.56 -23.80 -13.55
N VAL A 238 -22.61 -23.40 -12.84
CA VAL A 238 -22.95 -21.99 -12.61
C VAL A 238 -22.41 -21.55 -11.26
N TYR A 239 -21.72 -20.42 -11.22
CA TYR A 239 -21.33 -19.71 -10.00
C TYR A 239 -22.22 -18.48 -9.89
N SER A 240 -23.04 -18.41 -8.85
CA SER A 240 -24.06 -17.37 -8.72
C SER A 240 -23.95 -16.60 -7.42
N TRP A 241 -24.16 -15.29 -7.49
CA TRP A 241 -24.33 -14.45 -6.31
C TRP A 241 -25.58 -14.81 -5.50
N SER A 242 -26.59 -15.39 -6.16
CA SER A 242 -27.83 -15.83 -5.50
C SER A 242 -27.57 -16.92 -4.45
N ASP A 243 -26.62 -17.81 -4.69
CA ASP A 243 -26.21 -18.83 -3.71
C ASP A 243 -25.59 -18.19 -2.47
N ILE A 244 -24.79 -17.13 -2.64
CA ILE A 244 -24.19 -16.38 -1.50
C ILE A 244 -25.28 -15.66 -0.70
N ILE A 245 -26.30 -15.11 -1.37
CA ILE A 245 -27.48 -14.51 -0.72
C ILE A 245 -28.24 -15.58 0.07
N GLN A 246 -28.50 -16.73 -0.54
CA GLN A 246 -29.19 -17.85 0.11
C GLN A 246 -28.44 -18.30 1.36
N PHE A 247 -27.11 -18.49 1.25
CA PHE A 247 -26.24 -18.80 2.37
C PHE A 247 -26.38 -17.78 3.50
N TYR A 248 -26.26 -16.49 3.19
CA TYR A 248 -26.38 -15.42 4.17
C TYR A 248 -27.74 -15.43 4.87
N ASN A 249 -28.83 -15.66 4.12
CA ASN A 249 -30.18 -15.71 4.70
C ASN A 249 -30.40 -16.90 5.64
N ILE A 250 -29.76 -18.04 5.38
CA ILE A 250 -29.79 -19.20 6.28
C ILE A 250 -28.93 -18.95 7.52
N ASP A 251 -27.76 -18.33 7.37
CA ASP A 251 -26.79 -18.13 8.44
C ASP A 251 -27.12 -16.95 9.38
N LYS A 252 -27.71 -15.86 8.87
CA LYS A 252 -27.86 -14.59 9.60
C LYS A 252 -28.60 -14.70 10.94
N ASN A 253 -29.51 -15.66 11.07
CA ASN A 253 -30.35 -15.86 12.26
C ASN A 253 -29.87 -17.02 13.16
N LYS A 254 -28.73 -17.66 12.84
CA LYS A 254 -28.20 -18.78 13.63
C LYS A 254 -27.33 -18.30 14.79
N THR A 255 -27.34 -19.06 15.88
CA THR A 255 -26.49 -18.83 17.04
C THR A 255 -25.86 -20.16 17.47
N PRO A 256 -24.54 -20.39 17.27
CA PRO A 256 -23.59 -19.49 16.62
C PRO A 256 -23.77 -19.42 15.10
N ARG A 257 -23.33 -18.30 14.50
CA ARG A 257 -23.21 -18.14 13.04
C ARG A 257 -21.99 -18.88 12.51
N LEU A 258 -22.09 -19.49 11.34
CA LEU A 258 -20.98 -20.14 10.65
C LEU A 258 -20.04 -19.11 10.01
N ALA A 259 -20.56 -17.99 9.51
CA ALA A 259 -19.77 -16.91 8.89
C ALA A 259 -20.07 -15.53 9.53
N PRO A 260 -19.61 -15.28 10.77
CA PRO A 260 -19.98 -14.08 11.53
C PRO A 260 -19.48 -12.76 10.90
N LYS A 261 -18.40 -12.81 10.11
CA LYS A 261 -17.88 -11.64 9.38
C LYS A 261 -18.75 -11.24 8.20
N LEU A 262 -19.55 -12.16 7.64
CA LEU A 262 -20.45 -11.86 6.53
C LEU A 262 -21.69 -11.13 7.08
N LYS A 263 -21.77 -9.83 6.79
CA LYS A 263 -22.86 -8.92 7.21
C LYS A 263 -23.71 -8.49 6.01
N GLU A 264 -24.89 -7.94 6.27
CA GLU A 264 -25.81 -7.42 5.24
C GLU A 264 -25.13 -6.45 4.25
N GLN A 265 -24.20 -5.61 4.75
CA GLN A 265 -23.41 -4.70 3.92
C GLN A 265 -22.62 -5.41 2.81
N HIS A 266 -22.20 -6.67 3.01
CA HIS A 266 -21.49 -7.48 2.00
C HIS A 266 -22.40 -7.88 0.85
N ILE A 267 -23.69 -8.09 1.15
CA ILE A 267 -24.68 -8.57 0.20
C ILE A 267 -25.28 -7.38 -0.57
N GLN A 268 -25.77 -6.38 0.16
CA GLN A 268 -26.42 -5.21 -0.44
C GLN A 268 -25.43 -4.26 -1.12
N LEU A 269 -24.17 -4.19 -0.66
CA LEU A 269 -23.13 -3.25 -1.12
C LEU A 269 -23.68 -1.81 -1.34
N PRO A 270 -24.10 -1.11 -0.27
CA PRO A 270 -24.55 0.28 -0.35
C PRO A 270 -23.43 1.20 -0.86
N PRO A 271 -23.70 2.48 -1.22
CA PRO A 271 -22.71 3.41 -1.77
C PRO A 271 -21.35 3.35 -1.05
N PHE A 272 -20.26 3.48 -1.82
CA PHE A 272 -18.85 3.34 -1.37
C PHE A 272 -18.42 1.93 -0.91
N SER A 273 -19.35 1.06 -0.49
CA SER A 273 -19.04 -0.33 -0.11
C SER A 273 -18.44 -1.18 -1.24
N PRO A 274 -18.85 -1.03 -2.53
CA PRO A 274 -18.19 -1.70 -3.64
C PRO A 274 -16.69 -1.39 -3.77
N MET A 275 -16.21 -0.26 -3.24
CA MET A 275 -14.80 0.13 -3.29
C MET A 275 -13.97 -0.50 -2.17
N ARG A 276 -14.61 -1.06 -1.13
CA ARG A 276 -13.92 -1.66 0.02
C ARG A 276 -13.43 -3.06 -0.31
N VAL A 277 -12.10 -3.25 -0.25
CA VAL A 277 -11.44 -4.55 -0.43
C VAL A 277 -11.87 -5.53 0.65
N CYS A 278 -11.94 -5.09 1.90
CA CYS A 278 -12.26 -5.95 3.04
C CYS A 278 -13.59 -6.69 2.88
N LEU A 279 -14.61 -6.03 2.30
CA LEU A 279 -15.89 -6.66 2.04
C LEU A 279 -15.76 -7.73 0.94
N ALA A 280 -14.92 -7.50 -0.09
CA ALA A 280 -14.68 -8.50 -1.13
C ALA A 280 -13.99 -9.74 -0.57
N THR A 281 -12.91 -9.55 0.19
CA THR A 281 -12.14 -10.64 0.80
C THR A 281 -12.94 -11.40 1.85
N GLN A 282 -13.85 -10.73 2.58
CA GLN A 282 -14.70 -11.41 3.57
C GLN A 282 -15.83 -12.22 2.90
N THR A 283 -16.39 -11.71 1.80
CA THR A 283 -17.34 -12.47 0.96
C THR A 283 -16.65 -13.69 0.34
N PHE A 284 -15.47 -13.51 -0.24
CA PHE A 284 -14.67 -14.60 -0.81
C PHE A 284 -13.67 -15.15 0.19
N SER A 285 -14.17 -15.71 1.30
CA SER A 285 -13.32 -16.27 2.34
C SER A 285 -13.48 -17.78 2.48
N HIS A 286 -12.42 -18.45 2.94
CA HIS A 286 -12.45 -19.85 3.34
C HIS A 286 -13.63 -20.17 4.29
N THR A 287 -13.93 -19.28 5.24
CA THR A 287 -15.04 -19.45 6.19
C THR A 287 -16.39 -19.50 5.48
N VAL A 288 -16.65 -18.61 4.52
CA VAL A 288 -17.90 -18.61 3.74
C VAL A 288 -18.01 -19.89 2.92
N SER A 289 -16.94 -20.28 2.22
CA SER A 289 -16.93 -21.51 1.44
C SER A 289 -17.19 -22.76 2.31
N SER A 290 -16.46 -22.89 3.43
CA SER A 290 -16.61 -24.02 4.37
C SER A 290 -18.01 -24.10 4.96
N ALA A 291 -18.60 -22.95 5.29
CA ALA A 291 -19.95 -22.87 5.80
C ALA A 291 -20.98 -23.30 4.74
N MET A 292 -20.82 -22.87 3.48
CA MET A 292 -21.66 -23.34 2.37
C MET A 292 -21.54 -24.86 2.19
N PHE A 293 -20.33 -25.42 2.17
CA PHE A 293 -20.12 -26.87 2.10
C PHE A 293 -20.82 -27.62 3.24
N THR A 294 -20.73 -27.09 4.46
CA THR A 294 -21.36 -27.70 5.64
C THR A 294 -22.88 -27.71 5.51
N LEU A 295 -23.50 -26.62 5.05
CA LEU A 295 -24.95 -26.58 4.87
C LEU A 295 -25.43 -27.49 3.73
N ILE A 296 -24.65 -27.59 2.65
CA ILE A 296 -24.97 -28.50 1.52
C ILE A 296 -24.87 -29.96 1.99
N ALA A 297 -23.81 -30.33 2.71
CA ALA A 297 -23.63 -31.69 3.23
C ALA A 297 -24.76 -32.11 4.20
N ASN A 298 -25.32 -31.15 4.94
CA ASN A 298 -26.46 -31.37 5.84
C ASN A 298 -27.83 -31.20 5.15
N ASN A 299 -27.88 -31.09 3.81
CA ASN A 299 -29.11 -30.87 3.02
C ASN A 299 -29.91 -29.61 3.42
N LEU A 300 -29.26 -28.62 4.02
CA LEU A 300 -29.87 -27.34 4.41
C LEU A 300 -29.76 -26.26 3.32
N MET A 301 -29.03 -26.56 2.23
CA MET A 301 -28.81 -25.67 1.09
C MET A 301 -28.79 -26.48 -0.21
N ASN A 302 -29.18 -25.86 -1.33
CA ASN A 302 -29.27 -26.52 -2.62
C ASN A 302 -27.89 -27.06 -3.07
N SER A 303 -27.83 -28.29 -3.59
CA SER A 303 -26.60 -28.90 -4.12
C SER A 303 -25.98 -28.11 -5.27
N LYS A 304 -26.76 -27.31 -6.02
CA LYS A 304 -26.23 -26.40 -7.05
C LYS A 304 -25.24 -25.37 -6.49
N ALA A 305 -25.41 -24.95 -5.25
CA ALA A 305 -24.52 -24.00 -4.59
C ALA A 305 -23.11 -24.55 -4.30
N LEU A 306 -22.90 -25.87 -4.50
CA LEU A 306 -21.60 -26.52 -4.34
C LEU A 306 -20.54 -25.91 -5.27
N ASN A 307 -20.95 -25.56 -6.49
CA ASN A 307 -20.07 -24.98 -7.49
C ASN A 307 -19.65 -23.57 -7.07
N THR A 308 -20.58 -22.76 -6.59
CA THR A 308 -20.29 -21.45 -5.99
C THR A 308 -19.37 -21.59 -4.77
N ALA A 309 -19.58 -22.56 -3.88
CA ALA A 309 -18.71 -22.78 -2.73
C ALA A 309 -17.26 -23.13 -3.14
N LYS A 310 -17.08 -23.97 -4.17
CA LYS A 310 -15.77 -24.28 -4.76
C LYS A 310 -15.12 -23.04 -5.37
N PHE A 311 -15.88 -22.24 -6.12
CA PHE A 311 -15.38 -21.00 -6.72
C PHE A 311 -14.95 -19.98 -5.65
N VAL A 312 -15.72 -19.80 -4.58
CA VAL A 312 -15.38 -18.95 -3.43
C VAL A 312 -14.05 -19.38 -2.80
N LYS A 313 -13.84 -20.69 -2.61
CA LYS A 313 -12.57 -21.23 -2.11
C LYS A 313 -11.41 -20.96 -3.06
N MET A 314 -11.59 -21.21 -4.35
CA MET A 314 -10.57 -20.97 -5.37
C MET A 314 -10.13 -19.51 -5.38
N ILE A 315 -11.06 -18.56 -5.29
CA ILE A 315 -10.74 -17.12 -5.25
C ILE A 315 -10.05 -16.72 -3.93
N ASP A 316 -10.44 -17.28 -2.77
CA ASP A 316 -9.74 -17.05 -1.49
C ASP A 316 -8.29 -17.57 -1.57
N ASP A 317 -8.11 -18.81 -2.03
CA ASP A 317 -6.80 -19.44 -2.19
C ASP A 317 -5.92 -18.63 -3.17
N LEU A 318 -6.46 -18.25 -4.33
CA LEU A 318 -5.77 -17.42 -5.32
C LEU A 318 -5.36 -16.06 -4.74
N PHE A 319 -6.27 -15.38 -4.04
CA PHE A 319 -5.96 -14.08 -3.43
C PHE A 319 -4.89 -14.19 -2.36
N ASP A 320 -4.94 -15.25 -1.54
CA ASP A 320 -3.96 -15.51 -0.50
C ASP A 320 -2.55 -15.75 -1.09
N VAL A 321 -2.43 -16.47 -2.22
CA VAL A 321 -1.14 -16.64 -2.94
C VAL A 321 -0.51 -15.30 -3.31
N PHE A 322 -1.33 -14.32 -3.71
CA PHE A 322 -0.87 -12.96 -4.07
C PHE A 322 -0.78 -12.00 -2.89
N ASN A 323 -1.03 -12.47 -1.66
CA ASN A 323 -0.99 -11.68 -0.44
C ASN A 323 -0.17 -12.37 0.67
N SER A 324 0.89 -13.10 0.30
CA SER A 324 1.75 -13.78 1.26
C SER A 324 2.62 -12.78 2.04
N CYS A 325 2.67 -12.93 3.37
CA CYS A 325 3.25 -11.92 4.27
C CYS A 325 4.43 -12.45 5.08
N SER A 326 4.31 -13.62 5.70
CA SER A 326 5.29 -14.16 6.64
C SER A 326 5.28 -15.69 6.65
N PHE A 327 6.31 -16.29 7.23
CA PHE A 327 6.41 -17.75 7.40
C PHE A 327 5.44 -18.29 8.46
N ASP A 328 5.10 -17.45 9.45
CA ASP A 328 4.24 -17.79 10.59
C ASP A 328 2.73 -17.62 10.30
N GLU A 329 2.36 -17.67 9.02
CA GLU A 329 0.96 -17.62 8.59
C GLU A 329 0.27 -18.98 8.80
N PRO A 330 -0.94 -19.01 9.40
CA PRO A 330 -1.70 -20.26 9.55
C PRO A 330 -2.22 -20.78 8.22
N LYS A 331 -2.51 -19.88 7.27
CA LYS A 331 -2.96 -20.24 5.93
C LYS A 331 -1.77 -20.62 5.04
N ILE A 332 -1.80 -21.82 4.48
CA ILE A 332 -0.75 -22.35 3.60
C ILE A 332 -0.45 -21.40 2.44
N PHE A 333 -1.48 -20.87 1.79
CA PHE A 333 -1.32 -19.98 0.63
C PHE A 333 -0.90 -18.55 0.97
N ARG A 334 -0.88 -18.17 2.26
CA ARG A 334 -0.30 -16.89 2.72
C ARG A 334 1.16 -17.00 3.15
N LYS A 335 1.71 -18.22 3.16
CA LYS A 335 3.14 -18.44 3.40
C LYS A 335 3.94 -17.99 2.18
N PRO A 336 5.25 -17.76 2.33
CA PRO A 336 6.07 -17.29 1.22
C PRO A 336 6.07 -18.29 0.06
N LEU A 337 6.04 -17.75 -1.16
CA LEU A 337 6.10 -18.53 -2.38
C LEU A 337 7.50 -19.11 -2.54
N THR A 338 7.61 -20.44 -2.68
CA THR A 338 8.86 -21.17 -2.93
C THR A 338 8.70 -22.12 -4.11
N ASP A 339 9.80 -22.58 -4.68
CA ASP A 339 9.83 -23.44 -5.86
C ASP A 339 8.98 -24.72 -5.71
N ASN A 340 9.07 -25.39 -4.56
CA ASN A 340 8.33 -26.63 -4.28
C ASN A 340 6.99 -26.42 -3.56
N SER A 341 6.45 -25.21 -3.57
CA SER A 341 5.25 -24.90 -2.79
C SER A 341 3.96 -25.30 -3.49
N LYS A 342 2.92 -25.62 -2.70
CA LYS A 342 1.57 -25.95 -3.21
C LYS A 342 0.90 -24.80 -3.95
N HIS A 343 1.43 -23.57 -3.85
CA HIS A 343 0.92 -22.40 -4.55
C HIS A 343 0.87 -22.64 -6.07
N TRP A 344 1.85 -23.32 -6.66
CA TRP A 344 1.91 -23.53 -8.11
C TRP A 344 0.76 -24.37 -8.65
N VAL A 345 0.36 -25.40 -7.91
CA VAL A 345 -0.81 -26.23 -8.26
C VAL A 345 -2.08 -25.37 -8.22
N SER A 346 -2.30 -24.63 -7.14
CA SER A 346 -3.46 -23.73 -7.00
C SER A 346 -3.50 -22.63 -8.09
N LEU A 347 -2.34 -22.09 -8.48
CA LEU A 347 -2.22 -21.11 -9.57
C LEU A 347 -2.56 -21.73 -10.93
N ASN A 348 -2.14 -22.97 -11.19
CA ASN A 348 -2.47 -23.68 -12.43
C ASN A 348 -3.97 -24.00 -12.52
N ASP A 349 -4.56 -24.53 -11.45
CA ASP A 349 -5.99 -24.83 -11.38
C ASP A 349 -6.83 -23.56 -11.58
N SER A 350 -6.47 -22.48 -10.87
CA SER A 350 -7.13 -21.18 -11.02
C SER A 350 -6.99 -20.64 -12.44
N TYR A 351 -5.81 -20.76 -13.06
CA TYR A 351 -5.58 -20.33 -14.43
C TYR A 351 -6.51 -21.07 -15.40
N GLU A 352 -6.59 -22.40 -15.31
CA GLU A 352 -7.44 -23.19 -16.20
C GLU A 352 -8.93 -22.78 -16.11
N ILE A 353 -9.42 -22.61 -14.89
CA ILE A 353 -10.81 -22.21 -14.64
C ILE A 353 -11.06 -20.81 -15.19
N LEU A 354 -10.19 -19.84 -14.88
CA LEU A 354 -10.35 -18.45 -15.31
C LEU A 354 -10.25 -18.30 -16.83
N THR A 355 -9.42 -19.09 -17.52
CA THR A 355 -9.31 -19.04 -18.99
C THR A 355 -10.62 -19.44 -19.67
N LYS A 356 -11.30 -20.48 -19.17
CA LYS A 356 -12.53 -21.02 -19.75
C LYS A 356 -13.80 -20.46 -19.09
N LEU A 357 -13.66 -19.45 -18.24
CA LEU A 357 -14.79 -18.85 -17.54
C LEU A 357 -15.64 -18.01 -18.50
N GLU A 358 -16.90 -18.40 -18.64
CA GLU A 358 -17.90 -17.65 -19.38
C GLU A 358 -18.77 -16.81 -18.45
N ILE A 359 -19.31 -15.71 -18.95
CA ILE A 359 -20.09 -14.78 -18.13
C ILE A 359 -21.42 -14.54 -18.80
N GLN A 360 -22.50 -14.70 -18.05
CA GLN A 360 -23.87 -14.49 -18.50
C GLN A 360 -24.18 -13.00 -18.62
N ASN A 361 -23.45 -12.28 -19.47
CA ASN A 361 -23.78 -10.92 -19.87
C ASN A 361 -24.28 -10.90 -21.33
N SER A 362 -25.08 -9.88 -21.66
CA SER A 362 -25.71 -9.73 -22.97
C SER A 362 -24.72 -9.64 -24.14
N LYS A 363 -23.44 -9.36 -23.88
CA LYS A 363 -22.38 -9.19 -24.89
C LYS A 363 -21.36 -10.33 -24.90
N LYS A 364 -21.53 -11.36 -24.07
CA LYS A 364 -20.54 -12.42 -23.75
C LYS A 364 -19.09 -11.92 -23.56
N LYS A 365 -18.91 -10.66 -23.12
CA LYS A 365 -17.58 -10.04 -23.01
C LYS A 365 -16.97 -10.37 -21.65
N GLN A 366 -15.76 -10.91 -21.60
CA GLN A 366 -15.05 -11.10 -20.34
C GLN A 366 -14.70 -9.74 -19.68
N PRO A 367 -14.95 -9.57 -18.37
CA PRO A 367 -14.50 -8.46 -17.58
C PRO A 367 -12.97 -8.40 -17.59
N PRO A 368 -12.39 -7.18 -17.62
CA PRO A 368 -10.95 -7.01 -17.54
C PRO A 368 -10.32 -7.74 -16.35
N CYS A 369 -10.99 -7.88 -15.21
CA CYS A 369 -10.38 -8.52 -14.03
C CYS A 369 -9.98 -9.98 -14.26
N ILE A 370 -10.69 -10.71 -15.14
CA ILE A 370 -10.35 -12.11 -15.47
C ILE A 370 -9.03 -12.15 -16.25
N SER A 371 -8.90 -11.33 -17.31
CA SER A 371 -7.64 -11.20 -18.03
C SER A 371 -6.51 -10.63 -17.17
N GLY A 372 -6.85 -9.77 -16.20
CA GLY A 372 -5.92 -9.26 -15.19
C GLY A 372 -5.37 -10.37 -14.30
N TRP A 373 -6.22 -11.26 -13.78
CA TRP A 373 -5.80 -12.43 -13.01
C TRP A 373 -4.93 -13.38 -13.83
N LEU A 374 -5.33 -13.70 -15.06
CA LEU A 374 -4.53 -14.56 -15.95
C LEU A 374 -3.14 -13.96 -16.21
N SER A 375 -3.07 -12.64 -16.48
CA SER A 375 -1.82 -11.91 -16.65
C SER A 375 -0.98 -11.94 -15.38
N ASN A 376 -1.57 -11.72 -14.20
CA ASN A 376 -0.87 -11.75 -12.91
C ASN A 376 -0.30 -13.14 -12.60
N ILE A 377 -1.04 -14.23 -12.87
CA ILE A 377 -0.58 -15.60 -12.67
C ILE A 377 0.65 -15.88 -13.53
N ASN A 378 0.60 -15.56 -14.82
CA ASN A 378 1.75 -15.74 -15.71
C ASN A 378 2.92 -14.84 -15.32
N SER A 379 2.63 -13.58 -14.98
CA SER A 379 3.63 -12.60 -14.53
C SER A 379 4.37 -13.11 -13.28
N LEU A 380 3.63 -13.60 -12.27
CA LEU A 380 4.21 -14.14 -11.05
C LEU A 380 5.09 -15.36 -11.29
N LYS A 381 4.63 -16.31 -12.13
CA LYS A 381 5.41 -17.51 -12.49
C LYS A 381 6.73 -17.13 -13.16
N MET A 382 6.68 -16.26 -14.15
CA MET A 382 7.86 -15.85 -14.90
C MET A 382 8.80 -15.00 -14.05
N LEU A 383 8.25 -14.05 -13.27
CA LEU A 383 9.01 -13.22 -12.34
C LEU A 383 9.72 -14.05 -11.28
N PHE A 384 9.04 -15.03 -10.67
CA PHE A 384 9.66 -15.86 -9.64
C PHE A 384 10.84 -16.66 -10.21
N ASN A 385 10.67 -17.28 -11.38
CA ASN A 385 11.74 -18.02 -12.04
C ASN A 385 12.94 -17.11 -12.37
N ASP A 386 12.69 -15.89 -12.85
CA ASP A 386 13.74 -14.90 -13.12
C ASP A 386 14.45 -14.45 -11.84
N LEU A 387 13.71 -14.12 -10.78
CA LEU A 387 14.27 -13.75 -9.48
C LEU A 387 15.08 -14.89 -8.84
N GLN A 388 14.66 -16.14 -9.01
CA GLN A 388 15.38 -17.30 -8.48
C GLN A 388 16.69 -17.54 -9.23
N ASN A 389 16.63 -17.55 -10.57
CA ASN A 389 17.79 -17.89 -11.41
C ASN A 389 18.83 -16.77 -11.49
N ASN A 390 18.39 -15.51 -11.52
CA ASN A 390 19.27 -14.37 -11.79
C ASN A 390 19.53 -13.50 -10.55
N PHE A 391 18.72 -13.62 -9.49
CA PHE A 391 18.81 -12.76 -8.30
C PHE A 391 18.86 -13.55 -6.97
N GLU A 392 19.04 -14.87 -7.01
CA GLU A 392 19.21 -15.74 -5.83
C GLU A 392 18.05 -15.69 -4.83
N PHE A 393 16.82 -15.43 -5.28
CA PHE A 393 15.64 -15.47 -4.41
C PHE A 393 15.30 -16.92 -4.02
N LYS A 394 15.35 -17.23 -2.71
CA LYS A 394 14.90 -18.52 -2.16
C LYS A 394 13.39 -18.60 -1.98
N TYR A 395 12.76 -17.45 -1.76
CA TYR A 395 11.32 -17.32 -1.57
C TYR A 395 10.87 -15.92 -1.99
N LEU A 396 9.58 -15.74 -2.21
CA LEU A 396 8.97 -14.47 -2.57
C LEU A 396 7.76 -14.16 -1.68
N LEU A 397 7.74 -12.94 -1.13
CA LEU A 397 6.60 -12.40 -0.40
C LEU A 397 5.75 -11.57 -1.34
N THR A 398 4.67 -12.16 -1.86
CA THR A 398 3.81 -11.57 -2.89
C THR A 398 3.02 -10.34 -2.44
N ARG A 399 2.80 -10.12 -1.13
CA ARG A 399 2.27 -8.83 -0.63
C ARG A 399 3.17 -7.64 -0.98
N ARG A 400 4.45 -7.88 -1.30
CA ARG A 400 5.35 -6.83 -1.78
C ARG A 400 5.04 -6.40 -3.21
N LEU A 401 4.28 -7.21 -3.95
CA LEU A 401 3.86 -7.00 -5.33
C LEU A 401 2.43 -6.41 -5.44
N THR A 402 1.96 -5.71 -4.41
CA THR A 402 0.69 -4.96 -4.41
C THR A 402 0.93 -3.45 -4.35
N GLN A 403 -0.08 -2.68 -4.74
CA GLN A 403 -0.02 -1.21 -4.68
C GLN A 403 -0.47 -0.62 -3.34
N ASP A 404 -0.83 -1.43 -2.34
CA ASP A 404 -1.40 -0.98 -1.05
C ASP A 404 -0.59 0.14 -0.37
N CYS A 405 0.74 0.14 -0.54
CA CYS A 405 1.61 1.15 0.05
C CYS A 405 1.38 2.56 -0.53
N ILE A 406 0.92 2.69 -1.78
CA ILE A 406 0.58 3.98 -2.37
C ILE A 406 -0.82 4.46 -1.93
N GLU A 407 -1.76 3.53 -1.72
CA GLU A 407 -3.08 3.86 -1.15
C GLU A 407 -2.96 4.31 0.32
N SER A 408 -2.07 3.66 1.08
CA SER A 408 -1.67 4.06 2.43
C SER A 408 -1.08 5.48 2.44
N LEU A 409 -0.17 5.77 1.49
CA LEU A 409 0.37 7.12 1.30
C LEU A 409 -0.72 8.16 1.01
N PHE A 410 -1.65 7.87 0.10
CA PHE A 410 -2.77 8.77 -0.19
C PHE A 410 -3.65 9.01 1.04
N SER A 411 -3.88 7.98 1.84
CA SER A 411 -4.62 8.11 3.09
C SER A 411 -3.90 9.05 4.08
N VAL A 412 -2.58 8.94 4.20
CA VAL A 412 -1.75 9.86 5.01
C VAL A 412 -1.83 11.30 4.47
N ILE A 413 -1.78 11.49 3.14
CA ILE A 413 -1.90 12.81 2.51
C ILE A 413 -3.26 13.44 2.80
N ARG A 414 -4.36 12.68 2.67
CA ARG A 414 -5.72 13.15 3.00
C ARG A 414 -5.84 13.49 4.50
N ALA A 415 -5.31 12.65 5.38
CA ALA A 415 -5.37 12.85 6.83
C ALA A 415 -4.63 14.11 7.29
N LYS A 416 -3.54 14.50 6.62
CA LYS A 416 -2.83 15.77 6.89
C LYS A 416 -3.67 17.01 6.64
N GLY A 417 -4.73 16.92 5.84
CA GLY A 417 -5.72 17.98 5.63
C GLY A 417 -6.73 18.15 6.78
N GLY A 418 -6.68 17.29 7.81
CA GLY A 418 -7.68 17.26 8.88
C GLY A 418 -9.06 16.97 8.32
N ASN A 419 -10.03 17.86 8.55
CA ASN A 419 -11.39 17.73 8.04
C ASN A 419 -11.48 17.95 6.51
N ASN A 420 -10.43 18.49 5.88
CA ASN A 420 -10.38 18.66 4.43
C ASN A 420 -9.67 17.48 3.75
N VAL A 421 -10.45 16.43 3.48
CA VAL A 421 -9.96 15.16 2.87
C VAL A 421 -9.64 15.26 1.37
N ALA A 422 -9.86 16.42 0.74
CA ALA A 422 -9.54 16.69 -0.66
C ALA A 422 -8.51 17.83 -0.74
N PRO A 423 -7.19 17.52 -0.70
CA PRO A 423 -6.16 18.54 -0.80
C PRO A 423 -6.18 19.20 -2.18
N ASP A 424 -5.86 20.49 -2.25
CA ASP A 424 -5.44 21.15 -3.49
C ASP A 424 -3.96 20.83 -3.79
N SER A 425 -3.45 21.25 -4.94
CA SER A 425 -2.07 20.98 -5.39
C SER A 425 -1.01 21.48 -4.39
N SER A 426 -1.21 22.63 -3.76
CA SER A 426 -0.28 23.20 -2.78
C SER A 426 -0.26 22.41 -1.46
N LYS A 427 -1.43 21.99 -0.98
CA LYS A 427 -1.54 21.11 0.18
C LYS A 427 -0.98 19.72 -0.11
N PHE A 428 -1.24 19.18 -1.30
CA PHE A 428 -0.68 17.92 -1.75
C PHE A 428 0.85 17.99 -1.76
N TYR A 429 1.43 19.03 -2.39
CA TYR A 429 2.86 19.30 -2.42
C TYR A 429 3.47 19.29 -1.02
N SER A 430 2.86 20.05 -0.11
CA SER A 430 3.31 20.13 1.28
C SER A 430 3.25 18.76 1.97
N ALA A 431 2.18 18.00 1.75
CA ALA A 431 2.00 16.69 2.38
C ALA A 431 2.95 15.62 1.83
N ILE A 432 3.15 15.56 0.50
CA ILE A 432 4.02 14.58 -0.16
C ILE A 432 5.48 14.83 0.19
N GLN A 433 5.93 16.09 0.22
CA GLN A 433 7.30 16.45 0.61
C GLN A 433 7.62 15.96 2.02
N MET A 434 6.66 16.08 2.94
CA MET A 434 6.81 15.54 4.30
C MET A 434 6.90 14.02 4.32
N CYS A 435 6.08 13.32 3.52
CA CYS A 435 6.10 11.85 3.43
C CYS A 435 7.42 11.35 2.85
N VAL A 436 7.92 11.99 1.79
CA VAL A 436 9.23 11.71 1.18
C VAL A 436 10.35 11.89 2.21
N ALA A 437 10.35 13.02 2.92
CA ALA A 437 11.34 13.27 3.96
C ALA A 437 11.31 12.19 5.04
N GLN A 438 10.12 11.77 5.48
CA GLN A 438 9.97 10.71 6.48
C GLN A 438 10.54 9.38 5.97
N GLN A 439 10.25 8.97 4.73
CA GLN A 439 10.76 7.74 4.12
C GLN A 439 12.30 7.72 4.06
N LEU A 440 12.93 8.87 3.79
CA LEU A 440 14.39 9.01 3.79
C LEU A 440 15.01 8.97 5.19
N LEU A 441 14.28 9.42 6.22
CA LEU A 441 14.77 9.51 7.59
C LEU A 441 14.54 8.23 8.42
N VAL A 442 13.80 7.23 7.93
CA VAL A 442 13.60 5.98 8.67
C VAL A 442 14.90 5.14 8.63
N PRO A 443 15.49 4.80 9.80
CA PRO A 443 16.66 3.93 9.85
C PRO A 443 16.35 2.53 9.29
N PRO A 444 17.26 1.90 8.53
CA PRO A 444 17.02 0.62 7.86
C PRO A 444 16.65 -0.53 8.81
N THR A 445 17.14 -0.51 10.06
CA THR A 445 16.81 -1.54 11.07
C THR A 445 15.34 -1.51 11.52
N LEU A 446 14.69 -0.34 11.47
CA LEU A 446 13.30 -0.16 11.88
C LEU A 446 12.30 -0.22 10.73
N ALA A 447 12.76 -0.14 9.47
CA ALA A 447 11.89 -0.34 8.32
C ALA A 447 11.28 -1.75 8.32
N TYR A 448 12.02 -2.77 8.80
CA TYR A 448 11.52 -4.15 8.91
C TYR A 448 10.37 -4.33 9.91
N GLU A 449 10.35 -3.59 11.01
CA GLU A 449 9.31 -3.68 12.05
C GLU A 449 8.15 -2.69 11.82
N ILE A 450 8.44 -1.54 11.21
CA ILE A 450 7.47 -0.48 10.98
C ILE A 450 6.63 -0.77 9.73
N ASP A 451 7.17 -1.32 8.62
CA ASP A 451 6.35 -1.49 7.41
C ASP A 451 5.23 -2.54 7.56
N SER A 452 5.38 -3.55 8.42
CA SER A 452 4.27 -4.47 8.74
C SER A 452 3.20 -3.79 9.61
N THR A 453 3.60 -2.97 10.57
CA THR A 453 2.69 -2.33 11.53
C THR A 453 2.05 -1.03 11.01
N PHE A 454 2.74 -0.22 10.21
CA PHE A 454 2.21 1.04 9.67
C PHE A 454 1.24 0.84 8.51
N ASP A 455 1.52 -0.09 7.57
CA ASP A 455 0.57 -0.38 6.50
C ASP A 455 -0.69 -1.07 7.06
N ASP A 456 -0.58 -1.86 8.14
CA ASP A 456 -1.75 -2.41 8.83
C ASP A 456 -2.49 -1.30 9.63
N ASN A 457 -1.79 -0.44 10.40
CA ASN A 457 -2.38 0.61 11.25
C ASN A 457 -2.94 1.84 10.50
N LEU A 458 -2.50 2.11 9.27
CA LEU A 458 -3.03 3.21 8.42
C LEU A 458 -3.81 2.71 7.21
N SER A 459 -4.02 1.40 7.07
CA SER A 459 -5.00 0.87 6.12
C SER A 459 -6.36 1.54 6.34
N ALA A 460 -7.17 1.67 5.28
CA ALA A 460 -8.52 2.24 5.36
C ALA A 460 -9.42 1.55 6.41
N MET A 461 -9.05 0.35 6.88
CA MET A 461 -9.68 -0.35 8.01
C MET A 461 -9.50 0.36 9.35
N ASN A 462 -8.36 1.00 9.60
CA ASN A 462 -8.03 1.60 10.90
C ASN A 462 -8.28 3.10 10.97
N ILE A 463 -8.38 3.79 9.83
CA ILE A 463 -8.78 5.20 9.77
C ILE A 463 -10.20 5.42 10.32
N ALA A 464 -11.09 4.44 10.14
CA ALA A 464 -12.43 4.48 10.73
C ALA A 464 -12.44 4.35 12.26
N PHE A 465 -11.44 3.65 12.85
CA PHE A 465 -11.28 3.54 14.30
C PHE A 465 -10.61 4.78 14.90
N ILE A 466 -9.66 5.39 14.19
CA ILE A 466 -8.99 6.64 14.63
C ILE A 466 -9.97 7.84 14.59
N GLN A 467 -10.97 7.80 13.71
CA GLN A 467 -11.95 8.89 13.57
C GLN A 467 -13.14 8.80 14.54
N LEU A 468 -13.25 7.74 15.36
CA LEU A 468 -14.45 7.52 16.18
C LEU A 468 -14.25 7.52 17.70
N GLU A 469 -13.05 7.76 18.22
CA GLU A 469 -12.89 7.98 19.67
C GLU A 469 -12.05 9.22 19.98
N LEU A 470 -12.68 10.17 20.67
CA LEU A 470 -12.03 11.27 21.39
C LEU A 470 -11.21 10.69 22.55
N HIS A 471 -10.04 10.11 22.25
CA HIS A 471 -9.08 9.75 23.29
C HIS A 471 -7.73 10.41 23.01
N GLU A 472 -7.55 11.61 23.59
CA GLU A 472 -6.25 12.30 23.67
C GLU A 472 -5.18 11.41 24.33
N GLU A 473 -5.58 10.47 25.19
CA GLU A 473 -4.72 9.57 25.97
C GLU A 473 -3.97 8.53 25.11
N ASN A 474 -4.61 7.94 24.10
CA ASN A 474 -3.98 6.91 23.26
C ASN A 474 -2.87 7.46 22.37
N SER A 475 -3.02 8.70 21.90
CA SER A 475 -1.98 9.36 21.09
C SER A 475 -0.72 9.65 21.91
N ILE A 476 -0.88 9.97 23.21
CA ILE A 476 0.24 10.20 24.13
C ILE A 476 0.90 8.89 24.50
N ALA A 477 0.12 7.84 24.81
CA ALA A 477 0.64 6.50 25.09
C ALA A 477 1.41 5.93 23.89
N TYR A 478 0.90 6.13 22.68
CA TYR A 478 1.55 5.70 21.45
C TYR A 478 2.87 6.48 21.19
N ILE A 479 2.87 7.80 21.37
CA ILE A 479 4.07 8.64 21.20
C ILE A 479 5.11 8.31 22.29
N ALA A 480 4.68 8.08 23.52
CA ALA A 480 5.54 7.70 24.63
C ALA A 480 6.13 6.30 24.40
N GLY A 481 5.31 5.31 24.01
CA GLY A 481 5.77 3.96 23.66
C GLY A 481 6.75 3.96 22.50
N TRP A 482 6.46 4.74 21.45
CA TRP A 482 7.37 4.93 20.33
C TRP A 482 8.66 5.63 20.75
N ALA A 483 8.61 6.70 21.52
CA ALA A 483 9.80 7.40 22.01
C ALA A 483 10.67 6.50 22.92
N CYS A 484 10.04 5.72 23.79
CA CYS A 484 10.71 4.72 24.64
C CYS A 484 11.37 3.62 23.81
N SER A 485 10.72 3.15 22.73
CA SER A 485 11.29 2.14 21.81
C SER A 485 12.54 2.62 21.07
N LYS A 486 12.78 3.94 21.01
CA LYS A 486 13.93 4.56 20.33
C LYS A 486 15.11 4.85 21.25
N LEU A 487 14.99 4.61 22.54
CA LEU A 487 16.02 4.93 23.51
C LEU A 487 16.68 3.64 24.00
N ASN A 488 17.97 3.45 23.68
CA ASN A 488 18.77 2.40 24.30
C ASN A 488 18.89 2.70 25.79
N HIS A 489 18.19 1.90 26.61
CA HIS A 489 17.84 2.26 27.97
C HIS A 489 18.33 1.24 29.01
N LEU A 490 19.57 0.76 28.91
CA LEU A 490 20.21 0.01 30.01
C LEU A 490 20.13 0.79 31.33
N GLU A 491 20.49 2.08 31.30
CA GLU A 491 20.47 2.96 32.48
C GLU A 491 19.06 3.29 33.02
N CYS A 492 18.01 3.22 32.18
CA CYS A 492 16.63 3.45 32.62
C CYS A 492 15.97 2.17 33.11
N LEU A 493 16.33 1.01 32.56
CA LEU A 493 15.91 -0.30 33.05
C LEU A 493 16.44 -0.53 34.47
N ASP A 494 17.70 -0.19 34.74
CA ASP A 494 18.27 -0.30 36.10
C ASP A 494 17.58 0.63 37.11
N LYS A 495 17.23 1.85 36.68
CA LYS A 495 16.49 2.81 37.52
C LYS A 495 15.04 2.42 37.75
N LEU A 496 14.37 1.83 36.76
CA LEU A 496 13.02 1.29 36.89
C LEU A 496 13.03 0.03 37.77
N ALA A 497 13.99 -0.88 37.58
CA ALA A 497 14.17 -2.06 38.42
C ALA A 497 14.45 -1.69 39.89
N PHE A 498 15.23 -0.63 40.14
CA PHE A 498 15.42 -0.08 41.47
C PHE A 498 14.13 0.51 42.06
N PHE A 499 13.32 1.18 41.23
CA PHE A 499 12.03 1.76 41.65
C PHE A 499 11.00 0.68 42.01
N PHE A 500 10.90 -0.39 41.20
CA PHE A 500 9.99 -1.51 41.47
C PHE A 500 10.43 -2.35 42.68
N LYS A 501 11.73 -2.58 42.88
CA LYS A 501 12.25 -3.21 44.13
C LYS A 501 11.91 -2.42 45.39
N LYS A 502 11.80 -1.09 45.29
CA LYS A 502 11.43 -0.23 46.41
C LYS A 502 9.93 -0.30 46.74
N ILE A 503 9.09 -0.53 45.73
CA ILE A 503 7.64 -0.72 45.89
C ILE A 503 7.35 -2.10 46.50
N ASP A 504 8.01 -3.16 46.07
CA ASP A 504 7.85 -4.50 46.67
C ASP A 504 8.29 -4.54 48.15
N ALA A 505 9.31 -3.76 48.52
CA ALA A 505 9.74 -3.62 49.92
C ALA A 505 8.77 -2.80 50.80
N GLN A 506 7.93 -1.96 50.20
CA GLN A 506 6.89 -1.19 50.90
C GLN A 506 5.53 -1.90 50.96
N VAL A 507 5.31 -2.93 50.14
CA VAL A 507 4.08 -3.75 50.17
C VAL A 507 4.23 -4.98 51.09
N GLN A 508 5.44 -5.27 51.59
CA GLN A 508 5.68 -6.31 52.60
C GLN A 508 5.76 -5.80 54.05
N ILE A 509 5.55 -4.50 54.28
CA ILE A 509 5.39 -3.93 55.62
C ILE A 509 4.17 -3.01 55.57
N ASP A 510 2.99 -3.62 55.60
CA ASP A 510 1.75 -3.14 56.25
C ASP A 510 0.69 -4.25 56.21
#